data_AF-A0A1E4R5H0-F1
#
_entry.id   AF-A0A1E4R5H0-F1
#
_cell.length_a   1.000
_cell.length_b   1.000
_cell.length_c   1.000
_cell.angle_alpha   90.00
_cell.angle_beta   90.00
_cell.angle_gamma   90.00
#
_symmetry.space_group_name_H-M   'P 1'
#
loop_
_entity.id
_entity.type
_entity.pdbx_description
1 polymer ?
#
loop_
_entity_poly.entity_id
_entity_poly.type
_entity_poly.pdbx_seq_one_letter_code
_entity_poly.pdbx_strand_id
1 'polypeptide(L)'
;MKNRVMIIGGVQAGKSTLMNTLLGKESSANKTQALVYEDWIVDTPGEYIENPMYYRNIMATSLEVTHVIYLQDATSSRSVFPPQFSLGIPKIQIGVITKIDAPDADVERATGLLKNVMTQGPIVKTSSWKKLGVEWIAPLIQLHTHEEIQQFVKDCDSPYLMYCSQ
;
A
#
# COMPACT_ATOMS: atom_id res chain seq x y z
N MET A 1 17.05 11.17 -5.63
CA MET A 1 15.90 10.82 -6.51
C MET A 1 14.62 11.18 -5.77
N LYS A 2 13.55 11.56 -6.48
CA LYS A 2 12.24 11.79 -5.87
C LYS A 2 11.67 10.45 -5.40
N ASN A 3 11.11 10.37 -4.18
CA ASN A 3 10.49 9.14 -3.71
C ASN A 3 9.25 8.84 -4.56
N ARG A 4 9.19 7.63 -5.09
CA ARG A 4 8.08 7.11 -5.88
C ARG A 4 7.66 5.76 -5.32
N VAL A 5 6.38 5.47 -5.39
CA VAL A 5 5.80 4.20 -4.97
C VAL A 5 5.11 3.53 -6.13
N MET A 6 5.26 2.22 -6.24
CA MET A 6 4.42 1.38 -7.09
C MET A 6 3.34 0.73 -6.23
N ILE A 7 2.08 0.77 -6.66
CA ILE A 7 0.97 0.11 -5.96
C ILE A 7 0.63 -1.18 -6.70
N ILE A 8 0.70 -2.32 -6.00
CA ILE A 8 0.34 -3.64 -6.54
C ILE A 8 -0.69 -4.33 -5.65
N GLY A 9 -1.56 -5.14 -6.25
CA GLY A 9 -2.63 -5.85 -5.57
C GLY A 9 -3.69 -6.34 -6.55
N GLY A 10 -4.57 -7.23 -6.08
CA GLY A 10 -5.55 -7.93 -6.92
C GLY A 10 -6.54 -6.99 -7.59
N VAL A 11 -7.25 -7.50 -8.59
CA VAL A 11 -8.40 -6.81 -9.18
C VAL A 11 -9.40 -6.48 -8.05
N GLN A 12 -9.97 -5.27 -8.07
CA GLN A 12 -10.89 -4.77 -7.05
C GLN A 12 -10.34 -4.63 -5.60
N ALA A 13 -9.03 -4.80 -5.37
CA ALA A 13 -8.42 -4.61 -4.04
C ALA A 13 -8.43 -3.15 -3.52
N GLY A 14 -8.97 -2.19 -4.28
CA GLY A 14 -9.08 -0.78 -3.88
C GLY A 14 -7.94 0.13 -4.32
N LYS A 15 -7.05 -0.32 -5.23
CA LYS A 15 -5.91 0.47 -5.76
C LYS A 15 -6.30 1.88 -6.21
N SER A 16 -7.24 1.99 -7.17
CA SER A 16 -7.62 3.27 -7.75
C SER A 16 -8.30 4.19 -6.74
N THR A 17 -9.13 3.65 -5.84
CA THR A 17 -9.77 4.43 -4.76
C THR A 17 -8.73 4.97 -3.78
N LEU A 18 -7.78 4.13 -3.36
CA LEU A 18 -6.68 4.53 -2.48
C LEU A 18 -5.81 5.60 -3.15
N MET A 19 -5.40 5.38 -4.40
CA MET A 19 -4.63 6.34 -5.18
C MET A 19 -5.34 7.70 -5.29
N ASN A 20 -6.63 7.70 -5.63
CA ASN A 20 -7.39 8.95 -5.71
C ASN A 20 -7.49 9.66 -4.36
N THR A 21 -7.62 8.91 -3.26
CA THR A 21 -7.64 9.48 -1.91
C THR A 21 -6.29 10.12 -1.57
N LEU A 22 -5.18 9.42 -1.85
CA LEU A 22 -3.82 9.90 -1.62
C LEU A 22 -3.47 11.14 -2.45
N LEU A 23 -4.02 11.22 -3.67
CA LEU A 23 -3.83 12.36 -4.58
C LEU A 23 -4.87 13.48 -4.36
N GLY A 24 -5.77 13.35 -3.38
CA GLY A 24 -6.83 14.34 -3.14
C GLY A 24 -7.83 14.50 -4.30
N LYS A 25 -7.97 13.50 -5.17
CA LYS A 25 -8.81 13.53 -6.38
C LYS A 25 -10.30 13.24 -6.14
N GLU A 26 -10.78 13.30 -4.90
CA GLU A 26 -12.18 12.99 -4.62
C GLU A 26 -13.14 14.11 -5.06
N SER A 27 -14.16 13.70 -5.83
CA SER A 27 -15.19 14.53 -6.43
C SER A 27 -16.03 15.29 -5.39
N SER A 28 -15.72 16.57 -5.19
CA SER A 28 -16.72 17.63 -5.00
C SER A 28 -16.10 18.99 -5.33
N ALA A 29 -16.79 19.75 -6.18
CA ALA A 29 -16.56 21.17 -6.33
C ALA A 29 -16.61 21.84 -4.96
N ASN A 30 -15.69 22.77 -4.71
CA ASN A 30 -15.51 23.58 -3.50
C ASN A 30 -14.54 23.02 -2.44
N LYS A 31 -13.24 23.12 -2.71
CA LYS A 31 -12.38 24.17 -2.11
C LYS A 31 -10.93 24.04 -2.60
N THR A 32 -10.41 25.14 -3.11
CA THR A 32 -9.02 25.33 -3.52
C THR A 32 -8.10 25.24 -2.31
N GLN A 33 -7.31 24.18 -2.21
CA GLN A 33 -5.98 24.22 -1.60
C GLN A 33 -5.02 23.45 -2.52
N ALA A 34 -4.04 24.19 -3.04
CA ALA A 34 -2.87 23.81 -3.83
C ALA A 34 -2.89 22.43 -4.53
N LEU A 35 -2.97 22.46 -5.87
CA LEU A 35 -2.53 21.35 -6.73
C LEU A 35 -1.04 21.04 -6.42
N VAL A 36 -0.78 20.13 -5.48
CA VAL A 36 0.50 19.44 -5.37
C VAL A 36 0.30 18.05 -5.98
N TYR A 37 0.08 18.02 -7.30
CA TYR A 37 0.19 16.77 -8.04
C TYR A 37 1.67 16.50 -8.24
N GLU A 38 2.25 15.81 -7.27
CA GLU A 38 3.51 15.12 -7.49
C GLU A 38 3.18 13.73 -8.06
N ASP A 39 3.66 13.41 -9.27
CA ASP A 39 3.53 12.10 -9.92
C ASP A 39 4.41 11.03 -9.22
N TRP A 40 4.19 10.82 -7.92
CA TRP A 40 4.95 9.87 -7.09
C TRP A 40 4.33 8.47 -7.05
N ILE A 41 3.12 8.26 -7.58
CA ILE A 41 2.45 6.96 -7.61
C ILE A 41 2.50 6.37 -9.01
N VAL A 42 2.99 5.15 -9.12
CA VAL A 42 2.88 4.30 -10.31
C VAL A 42 1.78 3.27 -10.08
N ASP A 43 0.68 3.40 -10.82
CA ASP A 43 -0.43 2.44 -10.79
C ASP A 43 -0.13 1.25 -11.70
N THR A 44 -0.52 0.06 -11.26
CA THR A 44 -0.35 -1.17 -12.02
C THR A 44 -1.70 -1.88 -12.22
N PRO A 45 -1.96 -2.45 -13.41
CA PRO A 45 -3.16 -3.26 -13.60
C PRO A 45 -3.22 -4.43 -12.61
N GLY A 46 -4.38 -4.66 -11.99
CA GLY A 46 -4.54 -5.75 -11.01
C GLY A 46 -4.24 -7.14 -11.57
N GLU A 47 -4.50 -7.33 -12.87
CA GLU A 47 -4.21 -8.57 -13.59
C GLU A 47 -2.71 -8.91 -13.60
N TYR A 48 -1.81 -7.93 -13.38
CA TYR A 48 -0.38 -8.17 -13.44
C TYR A 48 0.12 -9.05 -12.30
N ILE A 49 -0.53 -9.01 -11.13
CA ILE A 49 -0.18 -9.89 -10.01
C ILE A 49 -0.93 -11.22 -10.06
N GLU A 50 -2.09 -11.28 -10.72
CA GLU A 50 -2.90 -12.51 -10.83
C GLU A 50 -2.37 -13.46 -11.91
N ASN A 51 -1.62 -12.97 -12.89
CA ASN A 51 -1.03 -13.77 -13.95
C ASN A 51 0.51 -13.66 -13.96
N PRO A 52 1.24 -14.76 -13.64
CA PRO A 52 2.71 -14.77 -13.59
C PRO A 52 3.42 -14.28 -14.86
N MET A 53 2.79 -14.36 -16.03
CA MET A 53 3.37 -13.84 -17.29
C MET A 53 3.66 -12.34 -17.24
N TYR A 54 2.95 -11.60 -16.38
CA TYR A 54 3.10 -10.15 -16.24
C TYR A 54 4.07 -9.74 -15.13
N TYR A 55 4.66 -10.68 -14.38
CA TYR A 55 5.63 -10.34 -13.32
C TYR A 55 6.83 -9.57 -13.85
N ARG A 56 7.26 -9.85 -15.09
CA ARG A 56 8.32 -9.07 -15.76
C ARG A 56 8.01 -7.57 -15.84
N ASN A 57 6.73 -7.21 -16.00
CA ASN A 57 6.30 -5.82 -16.06
C ASN A 57 6.40 -5.20 -14.66
N ILE A 58 5.96 -5.90 -13.61
CA ILE A 58 6.11 -5.45 -12.22
C ILE A 58 7.59 -5.23 -11.88
N MET A 59 8.46 -6.16 -12.26
CA MET A 59 9.90 -6.06 -12.01
C MET A 59 10.52 -4.87 -12.76
N ALA A 60 10.18 -4.69 -14.03
CA ALA A 60 10.66 -3.55 -14.81
C ALA A 60 10.21 -2.22 -14.21
N THR A 61 8.92 -2.08 -13.86
CA THR A 61 8.39 -0.89 -13.20
C THR A 61 9.03 -0.64 -11.83
N SER A 62 9.38 -1.70 -11.09
CA SER A 62 10.05 -1.56 -9.79
C SER A 62 11.39 -0.80 -9.87
N LEU A 63 12.06 -0.81 -11.02
CA LEU A 63 13.33 -0.10 -11.22
C LEU A 63 13.18 1.42 -11.12
N GLU A 64 11.97 1.95 -11.37
CA GLU A 64 11.67 3.38 -11.41
C GLU A 64 11.15 3.93 -10.07
N VAL A 65 10.95 3.06 -9.07
CA VAL A 65 10.37 3.43 -7.78
C VAL A 65 11.32 3.13 -6.62
N THR A 66 11.04 3.77 -5.49
CA THR A 66 11.74 3.60 -4.21
C THR A 66 10.99 2.66 -3.27
N HIS A 67 9.66 2.66 -3.38
CA HIS A 67 8.75 1.96 -2.48
C HIS A 67 7.79 1.08 -3.28
N VAL A 68 7.31 0.01 -2.65
CA VAL A 68 6.23 -0.81 -3.18
C VAL A 68 5.16 -0.99 -2.12
N ILE A 69 3.93 -0.65 -2.48
CA ILE A 69 2.76 -0.90 -1.67
C ILE A 69 2.11 -2.21 -2.12
N TYR A 70 1.95 -3.15 -1.19
CA TYR A 70 1.21 -4.41 -1.37
C TYR A 70 -0.19 -4.25 -0.79
N LEU A 71 -1.22 -4.24 -1.64
CA LEU A 71 -2.63 -4.12 -1.23
C LEU A 71 -3.25 -5.47 -0.94
N GLN A 72 -3.79 -5.61 0.27
CA GLN A 72 -4.69 -6.69 0.65
C GLN A 72 -6.07 -6.12 0.96
N ASP A 73 -7.10 -6.65 0.31
CA ASP A 73 -8.49 -6.35 0.65
C ASP A 73 -8.87 -7.06 1.95
N ALA A 74 -9.42 -6.34 2.94
CA ALA A 74 -9.88 -6.91 4.20
C ALA A 74 -11.04 -7.89 4.02
N THR A 75 -11.87 -7.73 2.99
CA THR A 75 -13.00 -8.64 2.74
C THR A 75 -12.57 -9.91 2.01
N SER A 76 -11.42 -9.87 1.30
CA SER A 76 -10.90 -11.04 0.59
C SER A 76 -10.30 -12.08 1.53
N SER A 77 -10.72 -13.33 1.32
CA SER A 77 -10.19 -14.51 2.03
C SER A 77 -8.87 -15.04 1.48
N ARG A 78 -8.40 -14.49 0.36
CA ARG A 78 -7.21 -14.95 -0.34
C ARG A 78 -6.27 -13.79 -0.65
N SER A 79 -4.98 -14.09 -0.61
CA SER A 79 -3.95 -13.26 -1.20
C SER A 79 -3.80 -13.59 -2.67
N VAL A 80 -3.63 -12.57 -3.51
CA VAL A 80 -3.20 -12.73 -4.91
C VAL A 80 -1.69 -12.91 -5.03
N PHE A 81 -0.95 -12.56 -3.98
CA PHE A 81 0.50 -12.68 -3.96
C PHE A 81 0.91 -14.09 -3.54
N PRO A 82 1.91 -14.68 -4.21
CA PRO A 82 2.64 -15.81 -3.68
C PRO A 82 3.27 -15.48 -2.30
N PRO A 83 3.51 -16.49 -1.45
CA PRO A 83 4.30 -16.30 -0.24
C PRO A 83 5.66 -15.67 -0.55
N GLN A 84 6.09 -14.74 0.30
CA GLN A 84 7.36 -14.02 0.22
C GLN A 84 7.59 -13.30 -1.12
N PHE A 85 6.52 -12.96 -1.86
CA PHE A 85 6.62 -12.28 -3.15
C PHE A 85 7.47 -11.00 -3.12
N SER A 86 7.50 -10.32 -1.97
CA SER A 86 8.34 -9.14 -1.75
C SER A 86 9.84 -9.39 -1.88
N LEU A 87 10.34 -10.60 -1.64
CA LEU A 87 11.78 -10.93 -1.77
C LEU A 87 12.31 -10.69 -3.19
N GLY A 88 11.45 -10.82 -4.21
CA GLY A 88 11.82 -10.57 -5.60
C GLY A 88 11.94 -9.08 -5.95
N ILE A 89 11.53 -8.16 -5.07
CA ILE A 89 11.48 -6.72 -5.33
C ILE A 89 12.27 -5.98 -4.25
N PRO A 90 13.56 -5.64 -4.48
CA PRO A 90 14.44 -5.05 -3.47
C PRO A 90 14.14 -3.56 -3.26
N LYS A 91 12.94 -3.25 -2.77
CA LYS A 91 12.40 -1.90 -2.52
C LYS A 91 11.81 -1.86 -1.12
N ILE A 92 11.62 -0.66 -0.58
CA ILE A 92 10.99 -0.49 0.73
C ILE A 92 9.54 -0.94 0.62
N GLN A 93 9.17 -1.93 1.42
CA GLN A 93 7.87 -2.59 1.36
C GLN A 93 6.90 -1.88 2.29
N ILE A 94 5.68 -1.62 1.84
CA ILE A 94 4.59 -1.10 2.66
C ILE A 94 3.38 -2.01 2.44
N GLY A 95 2.84 -2.59 3.50
CA GLY A 95 1.58 -3.33 3.45
C GLY A 95 0.42 -2.37 3.62
N VAL A 96 -0.63 -2.49 2.82
CA VAL A 96 -1.86 -1.73 3.02
C VAL A 96 -3.05 -2.68 3.00
N ILE A 97 -3.80 -2.67 4.09
CA ILE A 97 -5.09 -3.34 4.20
C ILE A 97 -6.16 -2.32 3.84
N THR A 98 -6.95 -2.59 2.81
CA THR A 98 -8.04 -1.70 2.38
C THR A 98 -9.40 -2.19 2.89
N LYS A 99 -10.41 -1.32 2.79
CA LYS A 99 -11.82 -1.63 3.10
C LYS A 99 -12.05 -2.12 4.53
N ILE A 100 -11.28 -1.62 5.51
CA ILE A 100 -11.45 -2.01 6.93
C ILE A 100 -12.81 -1.61 7.52
N ASP A 101 -13.55 -0.74 6.83
CA ASP A 101 -14.89 -0.31 7.21
C ASP A 101 -16.02 -1.21 6.67
N ALA A 102 -15.69 -2.19 5.81
CA ALA A 102 -16.68 -3.11 5.27
C ALA A 102 -17.23 -4.05 6.37
N PRO A 103 -18.52 -4.42 6.32
CA PRO A 103 -19.14 -5.24 7.36
C PRO A 103 -18.57 -6.66 7.45
N ASP A 104 -18.01 -7.17 6.34
CA ASP A 104 -17.36 -8.46 6.21
C ASP A 104 -15.82 -8.37 6.21
N ALA A 105 -15.27 -7.22 6.62
CA ALA A 105 -13.83 -7.03 6.76
C ALA A 105 -13.26 -7.93 7.85
N ASP A 106 -12.24 -8.72 7.49
CA ASP A 106 -11.43 -9.49 8.42
C ASP A 106 -9.98 -8.96 8.39
N VAL A 107 -9.75 -7.94 9.21
CA VAL A 107 -8.46 -7.22 9.27
C VAL A 107 -7.35 -8.11 9.82
N GLU A 108 -7.66 -9.02 10.73
CA GLU A 108 -6.68 -9.93 11.32
C GLU A 108 -6.19 -10.94 10.27
N ARG A 109 -7.11 -11.57 9.54
CA ARG A 109 -6.75 -12.45 8.42
C ARG A 109 -5.98 -11.70 7.34
N ALA A 110 -6.43 -10.52 6.95
CA ALA A 110 -5.73 -9.70 5.96
C ALA A 110 -4.30 -9.34 6.41
N THR A 111 -4.12 -9.06 7.70
CA THR A 111 -2.79 -8.86 8.30
C THR A 111 -1.96 -10.12 8.17
N GLY A 112 -2.49 -11.29 8.51
CA GLY A 112 -1.80 -12.57 8.35
C GLY A 112 -1.39 -12.85 6.90
N LEU A 113 -2.27 -12.55 5.93
CA LEU A 113 -1.97 -12.67 4.51
C LEU A 113 -0.82 -11.75 4.08
N LEU A 114 -0.82 -10.47 4.48
CA LEU A 114 0.29 -9.56 4.17
C LEU A 114 1.59 -9.96 4.85
N LYS A 115 1.53 -10.44 6.09
CA LYS A 115 2.71 -10.97 6.78
C LYS A 115 3.36 -12.12 6.01
N ASN A 116 2.59 -12.95 5.32
CA ASN A 116 3.14 -14.02 4.47
C ASN A 116 3.77 -13.50 3.17
N VAL A 117 3.44 -12.27 2.74
CA VAL A 117 3.93 -11.66 1.50
C VAL A 117 5.18 -10.84 1.72
N MET A 118 5.19 -10.06 2.81
CA MET A 118 6.26 -9.13 3.18
C MET A 118 7.26 -9.78 4.13
N THR A 119 8.53 -9.45 3.99
CA THR A 119 9.55 -9.86 4.97
C THR A 119 9.61 -8.93 6.17
N GLN A 120 9.49 -7.63 5.93
CA GLN A 120 9.47 -6.60 6.96
C GLN A 120 8.82 -5.32 6.42
N GLY A 121 8.37 -4.46 7.32
CA GLY A 121 7.89 -3.13 6.98
C GLY A 121 6.59 -2.75 7.69
N PRO A 122 6.10 -1.52 7.47
CA PRO A 122 4.87 -1.04 8.05
C PRO A 122 3.66 -1.68 7.34
N ILE A 123 2.62 -1.96 8.12
CA ILE A 123 1.29 -2.33 7.63
C ILE A 123 0.31 -1.23 8.06
N VAL A 124 -0.34 -0.62 7.07
CA VAL A 124 -1.35 0.42 7.27
C VAL A 124 -2.74 -0.18 7.06
N LYS A 125 -3.60 -0.06 8.06
CA LYS A 125 -5.02 -0.45 8.01
C LYS A 125 -5.83 0.76 7.58
N THR A 126 -6.52 0.66 6.44
CA THR A 126 -7.14 1.82 5.81
C THR A 126 -8.58 1.64 5.35
N SER A 127 -9.34 2.72 5.46
CA SER A 127 -10.58 2.92 4.72
C SER A 127 -10.44 4.21 3.93
N SER A 128 -10.41 4.13 2.60
CA SER A 128 -10.43 5.31 1.74
C SER A 128 -11.72 6.11 1.92
N TRP A 129 -12.87 5.43 2.01
CA TRP A 129 -14.18 6.07 2.12
C TRP A 129 -14.38 6.79 3.46
N LYS A 130 -13.87 6.20 4.56
CA LYS A 130 -13.92 6.82 5.89
C LYS A 130 -12.70 7.70 6.20
N LYS A 131 -11.72 7.75 5.29
CA LYS A 131 -10.43 8.46 5.45
C LYS A 131 -9.71 8.06 6.75
N LEU A 132 -9.71 6.77 7.03
CA LEU A 132 -9.02 6.19 8.20
C LEU A 132 -7.70 5.60 7.77
N GLY A 133 -6.63 5.92 8.49
CA GLY A 133 -5.29 5.36 8.32
C GLY A 133 -4.54 5.78 7.05
N VAL A 134 -5.24 6.39 6.07
CA VAL A 134 -4.65 6.83 4.80
C VAL A 134 -3.57 7.90 5.03
N GLU A 135 -3.73 8.71 6.07
CA GLU A 135 -2.80 9.76 6.50
C GLU A 135 -1.39 9.25 6.81
N TRP A 136 -1.23 7.96 7.14
CA TRP A 136 0.08 7.38 7.46
C TRP A 136 0.89 6.99 6.21
N ILE A 137 0.26 6.85 5.04
CA ILE A 137 0.95 6.34 3.83
C ILE A 137 1.95 7.35 3.28
N ALA A 138 1.55 8.61 3.12
CA ALA A 138 2.42 9.63 2.51
C ALA A 138 3.69 9.90 3.35
N PRO A 139 3.62 10.03 4.69
CA PRO A 139 4.81 10.15 5.54
C PRO A 139 5.76 8.97 5.41
N LEU A 140 5.25 7.73 5.37
CA LEU A 140 6.08 6.52 5.24
C LEU A 140 6.93 6.53 3.96
N ILE A 141 6.40 7.09 2.87
CA ILE A 141 7.08 7.17 1.57
C ILE A 141 8.18 8.24 1.58
N GLN A 142 8.20 9.15 2.55
CA GLN A 142 9.28 10.11 2.75
C GLN A 142 10.47 9.51 3.50
N LEU A 143 10.30 8.35 4.15
CA LEU A 143 11.36 7.67 4.90
C LEU A 143 12.17 6.76 3.98
N HIS A 144 13.43 6.51 4.35
CA HIS A 144 14.39 5.86 3.46
C HIS A 144 15.00 4.58 4.04
N THR A 145 14.90 4.39 5.36
CA THR A 145 15.47 3.24 6.05
C THR A 145 14.43 2.50 6.87
N HIS A 146 14.70 1.22 7.15
CA HIS A 146 13.80 0.41 7.97
C HIS A 146 13.79 0.90 9.41
N GLU A 147 14.93 1.38 9.91
CA GLU A 147 15.09 1.97 11.24
C GLU A 147 14.24 3.22 11.40
N GLU A 148 14.28 4.14 10.43
CA GLU A 148 13.44 5.34 10.41
C GLU A 148 11.96 4.98 10.42
N ILE A 149 11.55 4.03 9.57
CA ILE A 149 10.16 3.60 9.48
C ILE A 149 9.70 2.93 10.77
N GLN A 150 10.52 2.05 11.34
CA GLN A 150 10.18 1.37 12.58
C GLN A 150 10.06 2.35 13.74
N GLN A 151 10.92 3.37 13.81
CA GLN A 151 10.83 4.43 14.81
C GLN A 151 9.57 5.27 14.59
N PHE A 152 9.31 5.71 13.36
CA PHE A 152 8.09 6.45 13.01
C PHE A 152 6.81 5.71 13.42
N VAL A 153 6.73 4.41 13.13
CA VAL A 153 5.57 3.58 13.50
C VAL A 153 5.39 3.51 15.02
N LYS A 154 6.48 3.39 15.80
CA LYS A 154 6.42 3.40 17.26
C LYS A 154 5.93 4.73 17.81
N ASP A 155 6.41 5.84 17.24
CA ASP A 155 6.09 7.18 17.71
C ASP A 155 4.63 7.59 17.40
N CYS A 156 4.03 7.03 16.36
CA CYS A 156 2.65 7.35 15.96
C CYS A 156 1.58 6.80 16.91
N ASP A 157 1.86 5.69 17.62
CA ASP A 157 0.91 4.98 18.52
C ASP A 157 -0.53 4.90 17.97
N SER A 158 -0.66 4.45 16.72
CA SER A 158 -1.93 4.47 15.98
C SER A 158 -2.53 3.08 15.85
N PRO A 159 -3.84 2.89 16.08
CA PRO A 159 -4.50 1.61 15.84
C PRO A 159 -4.55 1.24 14.35
N TYR A 160 -4.22 2.17 13.45
CA TYR A 160 -4.20 1.97 12.00
C TYR A 160 -2.81 1.68 11.44
N LEU A 161 -1.76 1.75 12.25
CA LEU A 161 -0.40 1.59 11.80
C LEU A 161 0.34 0.59 12.69
N MET A 162 1.04 -0.36 12.08
CA MET A 162 1.86 -1.32 12.81
C MET A 162 3.11 -1.68 12.00
N TYR A 163 4.11 -2.24 12.66
CA TYR A 163 5.32 -2.73 12.00
C TYR A 163 5.35 -4.26 12.05
N CYS A 164 5.64 -4.89 10.92
CA CYS A 164 5.90 -6.31 10.81
C CYS A 164 7.40 -6.56 10.59
N SER A 165 7.94 -7.54 11.30
CA SER A 165 9.18 -8.23 10.96
C SER A 165 8.89 -9.71 11.08
N GLN A 166 9.24 -10.49 10.05
CA GLN A 166 9.38 -11.94 10.22
C GLN A 166 10.64 -12.27 11.03
#